data_AF-A0A962ZJ88-F1
#
_entry.id   AF-A0A962ZJ88-F1
#
_cell.length_a   1.000
_cell.length_b   1.000
_cell.length_c   1.000
_cell.angle_alpha   90.00
_cell.angle_beta   90.00
_cell.angle_gamma   90.00
#
_symmetry.space_group_name_H-M   'P 1'
#
loop_
_entity.id
_entity.type
_entity.pdbx_description
1 polymer ?
#
loop_
_entity_poly.entity_id
_entity_poly.type
_entity_poly.pdbx_seq_one_letter_code
_entity_poly.pdbx_strand_id
1 'polypeptide(L)'
;MNAITEGRFASQAAQCFHCGEPVPDGCDISIVIDGKSRPMCCPGCRAVASLISGSGLSNFYRRRTAFNERPVSLDDVPENAGPRAAFPIYDDPELAATFSTRDDQDLVHARLLIGGISSA
;
A
#
# COMPACT_ATOMS: atom_id res chain seq x y z
N MET A 1 -47.79 20.99 -13.06
CA MET A 1 -46.81 19.96 -12.65
C MET A 1 -45.50 20.24 -13.37
N ASN A 2 -44.49 20.84 -12.73
CA ASN A 2 -43.13 20.89 -13.26
C ASN A 2 -42.17 20.45 -12.15
N ALA A 3 -41.65 19.22 -12.27
CA ALA A 3 -40.62 18.69 -11.41
C ALA A 3 -39.27 19.28 -11.84
N ILE A 4 -38.61 19.99 -10.93
CA ILE A 4 -37.21 20.39 -11.05
C ILE A 4 -36.38 19.18 -10.63
N THR A 5 -35.78 18.49 -11.60
CA THR A 5 -34.79 17.45 -11.32
C THR A 5 -33.46 18.14 -11.03
N GLU A 6 -33.09 18.17 -9.76
CA GLU A 6 -31.77 18.58 -9.29
C GLU A 6 -30.71 17.64 -9.88
N GLY A 7 -29.93 18.15 -10.83
CA GLY A 7 -28.75 17.47 -11.35
C GLY A 7 -27.69 17.42 -10.27
N ARG A 8 -27.44 16.23 -9.72
CA ARG A 8 -26.21 15.94 -8.96
C ARG A 8 -25.02 16.11 -9.90
N PHE A 9 -24.21 17.13 -9.68
CA PHE A 9 -22.89 17.22 -10.30
C PHE A 9 -22.01 16.11 -9.71
N ALA A 10 -21.71 15.08 -10.51
CA ALA A 10 -20.69 14.11 -10.15
C ALA A 10 -19.34 14.85 -10.06
N SER A 11 -18.78 14.97 -8.86
CA SER A 11 -17.40 15.47 -8.69
C SER A 11 -16.46 14.49 -9.36
N GLN A 12 -15.60 15.00 -10.24
CA GLN A 12 -14.50 14.23 -10.80
C GLN A 12 -13.63 13.75 -9.64
N ALA A 13 -13.59 12.43 -9.40
CA ALA A 13 -12.81 11.85 -8.31
C ALA A 13 -11.35 12.31 -8.43
N ALA A 14 -10.90 13.11 -7.46
CA ALA A 14 -9.52 13.56 -7.42
C ALA A 14 -8.60 12.33 -7.35
N GLN A 15 -7.46 12.35 -8.01
CA GLN A 15 -6.48 11.25 -7.92
C GLN A 15 -5.50 11.51 -6.79
N CYS A 16 -5.16 10.46 -6.05
CA CYS A 16 -4.12 10.47 -5.04
C CYS A 16 -2.80 10.88 -5.66
N PHE A 17 -2.16 11.91 -5.12
CA PHE A 17 -0.89 12.37 -5.66
C PHE A 17 0.25 11.35 -5.49
N HIS A 18 0.17 10.49 -4.47
CA HIS A 18 1.21 9.52 -4.16
C HIS A 18 1.15 8.26 -5.03
N CYS A 19 -0.01 7.59 -5.10
CA CYS A 19 -0.19 6.31 -5.79
C CYS A 19 -1.05 6.37 -7.07
N GLY A 20 -1.67 7.51 -7.38
CA GLY A 20 -2.43 7.71 -8.63
C GLY A 20 -3.88 7.23 -8.60
N GLU A 21 -4.27 6.52 -7.54
CA GLU A 21 -5.61 5.95 -7.38
C GLU A 21 -6.68 6.99 -7.08
N PRO A 22 -7.96 6.74 -7.40
CA PRO A 22 -9.05 7.63 -7.02
C PRO A 22 -9.09 7.87 -5.51
N VAL A 23 -9.32 9.12 -5.12
CA VAL A 23 -9.62 9.49 -3.74
C VAL A 23 -11.07 9.09 -3.47
N PRO A 24 -11.34 8.24 -2.45
CA PRO A 24 -12.69 7.84 -2.12
C PRO A 24 -13.57 9.04 -1.76
N ASP A 25 -14.86 8.94 -2.07
CA ASP A 25 -15.83 9.96 -1.66
C ASP A 25 -15.82 10.13 -0.13
N GLY A 26 -15.77 11.38 0.33
CA GLY A 26 -15.66 11.72 1.75
C GLY A 26 -14.25 11.62 2.35
N CYS A 27 -13.24 11.24 1.57
CA CYS A 27 -11.84 11.26 1.99
C CYS A 27 -11.24 12.65 1.76
N ASP A 28 -11.09 13.44 2.83
CA ASP A 28 -10.48 14.78 2.80
C ASP A 28 -9.08 14.78 3.43
N ILE A 29 -8.19 13.95 2.86
CA ILE A 29 -6.80 13.82 3.32
C ILE A 29 -5.90 14.52 2.31
N SER A 30 -5.16 15.53 2.74
CA SER A 30 -4.19 16.24 1.89
C SER A 30 -2.91 16.61 2.64
N ILE A 31 -1.83 16.83 1.89
CA ILE A 31 -0.60 17.43 2.40
C ILE A 31 -0.05 18.48 1.42
N VAL A 32 0.82 19.36 1.91
CA VAL A 32 1.49 20.37 1.08
C VAL A 32 2.80 19.80 0.52
N ILE A 33 2.92 19.75 -0.81
CA ILE A 33 4.14 19.35 -1.52
C ILE A 33 4.46 20.42 -2.54
N ASP A 34 5.68 20.96 -2.50
CA ASP A 34 6.12 22.09 -3.34
C ASP A 34 5.14 23.29 -3.30
N GLY A 35 4.62 23.60 -2.11
CA GLY A 35 3.68 24.71 -1.89
C GLY A 35 2.24 24.46 -2.40
N LYS A 36 1.94 23.27 -2.93
CA LYS A 36 0.61 22.91 -3.43
C LYS A 36 -0.06 21.88 -2.53
N SER A 37 -1.33 22.08 -2.22
CA SER A 37 -2.15 21.04 -1.57
C SER A 37 -2.34 19.88 -2.53
N ARG A 38 -1.99 18.67 -2.07
CA ARG A 38 -2.04 17.42 -2.84
C ARG A 38 -2.92 16.41 -2.11
N PRO A 39 -3.97 15.87 -2.77
CA PRO A 39 -4.89 14.93 -2.13
C PRO A 39 -4.29 13.52 -2.02
N MET A 40 -4.76 12.76 -1.03
CA MET A 40 -4.33 11.39 -0.70
C MET A 40 -5.55 10.49 -0.58
N CYS A 41 -5.47 9.25 -1.09
CA CYS A 41 -6.60 8.31 -0.98
C CYS A 41 -6.74 7.68 0.41
N CYS A 42 -5.68 7.65 1.23
CA CYS A 42 -5.70 7.01 2.56
C CYS A 42 -4.62 7.56 3.51
N PRO A 43 -4.69 7.26 4.83
CA PRO A 43 -3.68 7.66 5.82
C PRO A 43 -2.28 7.14 5.50
N GLY A 44 -2.16 5.95 4.90
CA GLY A 44 -0.87 5.39 4.49
C GLY A 44 -0.18 6.23 3.41
N CYS A 45 -0.93 6.66 2.38
CA CYS A 45 -0.41 7.55 1.35
C CYS A 45 0.01 8.91 1.93
N ARG A 46 -0.76 9.46 2.89
CA ARG A 46 -0.37 10.67 3.61
C ARG A 46 0.95 10.49 4.36
N ALA A 47 1.12 9.39 5.08
CA ALA A 47 2.32 9.13 5.87
C ALA A 47 3.56 9.03 4.99
N VAL A 48 3.52 8.22 3.93
CA VAL A 48 4.64 8.05 3.01
C VAL A 48 4.93 9.35 2.26
N ALA A 49 3.90 10.05 1.77
CA ALA A 49 4.10 11.31 1.07
C ALA A 49 4.67 12.41 1.96
N SER A 50 4.27 12.44 3.24
CA SER A 50 4.83 13.37 4.23
C SER A 50 6.29 13.05 4.52
N LEU A 51 6.64 11.77 4.64
CA LEU A 51 8.01 11.32 4.86
C LEU A 51 8.91 11.71 3.68
N ILE A 52 8.50 11.40 2.45
CA ILE A 52 9.27 11.74 1.24
C ILE A 52 9.49 13.25 1.15
N SER A 53 8.42 14.03 1.37
CA SER A 53 8.46 15.48 1.25
C SER A 53 9.26 16.14 2.37
N GLY A 54 9.21 15.60 3.59
CA GLY A 54 9.92 16.11 4.75
C GLY A 54 11.40 15.70 4.82
N SER A 55 11.78 14.61 4.16
CA SER A 55 13.16 14.06 4.22
C SER A 55 14.08 14.59 3.12
N GLY A 56 13.69 15.65 2.39
CA GLY A 56 14.44 16.15 1.23
C GLY A 56 14.42 15.22 0.01
N LEU A 57 13.60 14.17 0.04
CA LEU A 57 13.46 13.19 -1.03
C LEU A 57 12.38 13.57 -2.05
N SER A 58 11.84 14.80 -2.01
CA SER A 58 10.80 15.29 -2.93
C SER A 58 11.14 15.16 -4.41
N ASN A 59 12.44 15.07 -4.76
CA ASN A 59 12.88 14.77 -6.13
C ASN A 59 12.33 13.43 -6.67
N PHE A 60 11.96 12.51 -5.77
CA PHE A 60 11.20 11.31 -6.11
C PHE A 60 10.00 11.62 -7.02
N TYR A 61 9.20 12.64 -6.70
CA TYR A 61 8.02 12.99 -7.49
C TYR A 61 8.33 13.59 -8.86
N ARG A 62 9.52 14.16 -9.05
CA ARG A 62 9.97 14.68 -10.36
C ARG A 62 10.57 13.60 -11.24
N ARG A 63 11.22 12.61 -10.64
CA ARG A 63 11.94 11.54 -11.34
C ARG A 63 11.10 10.28 -11.56
N ARG A 64 9.97 10.14 -10.86
CA ARG A 64 9.10 8.97 -11.05
C ARG A 64 8.60 8.93 -12.50
N THR A 65 8.72 7.76 -13.12
CA THR A 65 8.21 7.49 -14.46
C THR A 65 6.83 6.85 -14.42
N ALA A 66 6.44 6.24 -13.30
CA ALA A 66 5.15 5.62 -13.06
C ALA A 66 4.75 5.74 -11.57
N PHE A 67 3.49 5.44 -11.26
CA PHE A 67 3.04 5.21 -9.89
C PHE A 67 3.48 3.82 -9.41
N ASN A 68 3.63 3.66 -8.10
CA ASN A 68 4.00 2.37 -7.54
C ASN A 68 2.83 1.39 -7.67
N GLU A 69 3.11 0.17 -8.11
CA GLU A 69 2.11 -0.91 -8.15
C GLU A 69 1.68 -1.26 -6.73
N ARG A 70 0.38 -1.51 -6.55
CA ARG A 70 -0.15 -2.05 -5.30
C ARG A 70 0.15 -3.55 -5.28
N PRO A 71 0.50 -4.14 -4.12
CA PRO A 71 0.39 -5.57 -3.94
C PRO A 71 -1.01 -6.06 -4.34
N VAL A 72 -1.06 -7.26 -4.92
CA VAL A 72 -2.31 -7.94 -5.29
C VAL A 72 -3.27 -7.93 -4.09
N SER A 73 -4.54 -7.54 -4.30
CA SER A 73 -5.50 -7.60 -3.19
C SER A 73 -5.73 -9.05 -2.81
N LEU A 74 -6.02 -9.32 -1.52
CA LEU A 74 -6.48 -10.63 -1.09
C LEU A 74 -7.78 -11.03 -1.81
N ASP A 75 -8.58 -10.04 -2.24
CA ASP A 75 -9.81 -10.25 -3.00
C ASP A 75 -9.56 -10.73 -4.44
N ASP A 76 -8.37 -10.46 -4.99
CA ASP A 76 -7.97 -10.87 -6.35
C ASP A 76 -7.37 -12.29 -6.36
N VAL A 77 -7.15 -12.88 -5.19
CA VAL A 77 -6.60 -14.22 -5.03
C VAL A 77 -7.74 -15.23 -5.10
N PRO A 78 -7.65 -16.27 -5.96
CA PRO A 78 -8.68 -17.29 -6.03
C PRO A 78 -8.99 -17.87 -4.65
N GLU A 79 -10.28 -17.97 -4.28
CA GLU A 79 -10.69 -18.46 -2.96
C GLU A 79 -10.11 -19.85 -2.61
N ASN A 80 -9.83 -20.65 -3.64
CA ASN A 80 -9.23 -21.99 -3.52
C ASN A 80 -7.70 -22.01 -3.41
N ALA A 81 -7.01 -20.89 -3.65
CA ALA A 81 -5.54 -20.81 -3.59
C ALA A 81 -5.03 -20.53 -2.17
N GLY A 82 -5.92 -20.13 -1.25
CA GLY A 82 -5.60 -19.78 0.12
C GLY A 82 -4.83 -18.46 0.25
N PRO A 83 -4.74 -17.89 1.47
CA PRO A 83 -4.17 -16.55 1.69
C PRO A 83 -2.68 -16.45 1.34
N ARG A 84 -1.96 -17.57 1.21
CA ARG A 84 -0.54 -17.60 0.86
C ARG A 84 -0.27 -17.19 -0.59
N ALA A 85 -1.22 -17.45 -1.49
CA ALA A 85 -1.09 -17.10 -2.90
C ALA A 85 -1.07 -15.57 -3.14
N ALA A 86 -1.50 -14.77 -2.17
CA ALA A 86 -1.39 -13.31 -2.20
C ALA A 86 0.04 -12.80 -2.02
N PHE A 87 0.94 -13.63 -1.50
CA PHE A 87 2.26 -13.20 -1.02
C PHE A 87 3.43 -14.02 -1.59
N PRO A 88 3.52 -14.22 -2.92
CA PRO A 88 4.58 -15.03 -3.52
C PRO A 88 5.98 -14.44 -3.29
N ILE A 89 6.08 -13.13 -3.04
CA ILE A 89 7.34 -12.45 -2.74
C ILE A 89 8.01 -12.96 -1.45
N TYR A 90 7.26 -13.54 -0.51
CA TYR A 90 7.81 -14.11 0.71
C TYR A 90 8.15 -15.61 0.58
N ASP A 91 7.76 -16.26 -0.52
CA ASP A 91 8.08 -17.66 -0.83
C ASP A 91 9.41 -17.77 -1.65
N ASP A 92 10.29 -16.78 -1.53
CA ASP A 92 11.61 -16.76 -2.16
C ASP A 92 12.57 -17.75 -1.46
N PRO A 93 13.09 -18.78 -2.18
CA PRO A 93 13.95 -19.80 -1.59
C PRO A 93 15.33 -19.27 -1.18
N GLU A 94 15.87 -18.26 -1.87
CA GLU A 94 17.13 -17.63 -1.48
C GLU A 94 16.96 -16.84 -0.19
N LEU A 95 15.86 -16.09 -0.07
CA LEU A 95 15.52 -15.38 1.15
C LEU A 95 15.32 -16.35 2.32
N ALA A 96 14.58 -17.44 2.11
CA ALA A 96 14.37 -18.48 3.11
C ALA A 96 15.69 -19.10 3.60
N ALA A 97 16.65 -19.30 2.70
CA ALA A 97 17.96 -19.83 3.04
C ALA A 97 18.81 -18.88 3.91
N THR A 98 18.50 -17.59 3.97
CA THR A 98 19.25 -16.64 4.83
C THR A 98 19.01 -16.83 6.33
N PHE A 99 17.89 -17.44 6.71
CA PHE A 99 17.51 -17.62 8.12
C PHE A 99 17.13 -19.07 8.48
N SER A 100 17.28 -20.00 7.54
CA SER A 100 17.01 -21.42 7.76
C SER A 100 18.23 -22.29 7.50
N THR A 101 18.27 -23.44 8.16
CA THR A 101 19.26 -24.50 7.97
C THR A 101 18.54 -25.82 7.75
N ARG A 102 19.12 -26.71 6.95
CA ARG A 102 18.60 -28.05 6.72
C ARG A 102 19.40 -29.08 7.52
N ASP A 103 18.73 -30.03 8.16
CA ASP A 103 19.40 -31.12 8.89
C ASP A 103 19.67 -32.35 8.00
N ASP A 104 20.23 -33.40 8.60
CA ASP A 104 20.55 -34.67 7.95
C ASP A 104 19.30 -35.50 7.55
N GLN A 105 18.13 -35.13 8.07
CA GLN A 105 16.83 -35.72 7.75
C GLN A 105 16.03 -34.89 6.73
N ASP A 106 16.68 -33.91 6.08
CA ASP A 106 16.08 -33.01 5.08
C ASP A 106 15.04 -32.02 5.67
N LEU A 107 14.97 -31.88 7.00
CA LEU A 107 14.06 -30.94 7.66
C LEU A 107 14.62 -29.52 7.67
N VAL A 108 13.75 -28.54 7.42
CA VAL A 108 14.10 -27.11 7.42
C VAL A 108 13.85 -26.52 8.80
N HIS A 109 14.90 -25.99 9.40
CA HIS A 109 14.88 -25.34 10.72
C HIS A 109 15.12 -23.85 10.58
N ALA A 110 14.27 -23.02 11.19
CA ALA A 110 14.52 -21.58 11.33
C ALA A 110 14.51 -21.21 12.83
N ARG A 111 15.43 -20.35 13.26
CA ARG A 111 15.43 -19.81 14.63
C ARG A 111 14.95 -18.38 14.61
N LEU A 112 13.78 -18.13 15.18
CA LEU A 112 13.22 -16.79 15.35
C LEU A 112 13.16 -16.45 16.83
N LEU A 113 13.59 -15.23 17.17
CA LEU A 113 13.37 -14.67 18.50
C LEU A 113 12.11 -13.81 18.44
N ILE A 114 11.07 -14.21 19.17
CA ILE A 114 9.80 -13.48 19.25
C ILE A 114 9.76 -12.76 20.59
N GLY A 115 9.84 -11.43 20.55
CA GLY A 115 9.69 -10.56 21.72
C GLY A 115 8.29 -9.98 21.85
N GLY A 116 7.97 -9.44 23.03
CA GLY A 116 6.75 -8.63 23.24
C GLY A 116 5.45 -9.41 23.42
N ILE A 117 5.51 -10.73 23.61
CA ILE A 117 4.33 -11.54 23.98
C ILE A 117 3.94 -11.28 25.43
N SER A 118 2.80 -10.63 25.62
CA SER A 118 2.16 -10.39 26.92
C SER A 118 0.92 -11.28 27.03
N SER A 119 0.87 -12.16 28.03
CA SER A 119 -0.38 -12.80 28.45
C SER A 119 -1.10 -11.89 29.42
N ALA A 120 -2.36 -11.56 29.13
CA ALA A 120 -3.26 -10.88 30.05
C ALA A 120 -3.79 -11.84 31.13
#